data_AF-A0A7J8PPI8-F1
#
_entry.id   AF-A0A7J8PPI8-F1
#
_cell.length_a   1.000
_cell.length_b   1.000
_cell.length_c   1.000
_cell.angle_alpha   90.00
_cell.angle_beta   90.00
_cell.angle_gamma   90.00
#
_symmetry.space_group_name_H-M   'P 1'
#
loop_
_entity.id
_entity.type
_entity.pdbx_description
1 polymer ?
#
loop_
_entity_poly.entity_id
_entity_poly.type
_entity_poly.pdbx_seq_one_letter_code
_entity_poly.pdbx_strand_id
1 'polypeptide(L)'
;MEECRRVTHKALKINDTCMHMKCTFGGIWNGGGGDGQKNLFIASFFFDRAAEAGFIKAADPVATVQPHSFAEAAKRACGTKYADIKATYPAVDVGNQAYLCLDLVYQYTLLVDGFGLDPYQDITLVKKVKFRNSFVEAAWPLGSAIEAVSS
;
A
#
# COMPACT_ATOMS: atom_id res chain seq x y z
N MET A 1 -9.07 13.81 -7.52
CA MET A 1 -8.99 12.42 -7.01
C MET A 1 -9.95 11.49 -7.75
N GLU A 2 -11.25 11.79 -7.82
CA GLU A 2 -12.27 10.90 -8.40
C GLU A 2 -11.93 10.39 -9.81
N GLU A 3 -11.56 11.29 -10.71
CA GLU A 3 -11.22 10.92 -12.08
C GLU A 3 -9.95 10.04 -12.16
N CYS A 4 -8.94 10.35 -11.33
CA CYS A 4 -7.75 9.51 -11.20
C CYS A 4 -8.13 8.10 -10.71
N ARG A 5 -9.00 8.00 -9.69
CA ARG A 5 -9.49 6.71 -9.17
C ARG A 5 -10.29 5.95 -10.23
N ARG A 6 -11.10 6.62 -11.05
CA ARG A 6 -11.83 6.00 -12.16
C ARG A 6 -10.88 5.37 -13.18
N VAL A 7 -9.77 6.03 -13.50
CA VAL A 7 -8.72 5.47 -14.38
C VAL A 7 -8.04 4.27 -13.70
N THR A 8 -7.71 4.38 -12.42
CA THR A 8 -7.13 3.28 -11.63
C THR A 8 -8.03 2.05 -11.59
N HIS A 9 -9.35 2.20 -11.39
CA HIS A 9 -10.31 1.08 -11.42
C HIS A 9 -10.26 0.33 -12.75
N LYS A 10 -10.17 1.05 -13.87
CA LYS A 10 -10.03 0.45 -15.20
C LYS A 10 -8.68 -0.24 -15.36
N ALA A 11 -7.60 0.39 -14.92
CA ALA A 11 -6.25 -0.17 -15.00
C ALA A 11 -6.12 -1.48 -14.20
N LEU A 12 -6.74 -1.54 -13.02
CA LEU A 12 -6.80 -2.74 -12.20
C LEU A 12 -7.75 -3.80 -12.75
N LYS A 13 -8.67 -3.45 -13.66
CA LYS A 13 -9.69 -4.37 -14.18
C LYS A 13 -10.58 -4.96 -13.06
N ILE A 14 -11.04 -4.08 -12.16
CA ILE A 14 -11.89 -4.45 -11.01
C ILE A 14 -13.19 -5.13 -11.45
N ASN A 15 -13.72 -4.74 -12.61
CA ASN A 15 -15.01 -5.24 -13.11
C ASN A 15 -14.88 -6.41 -14.10
N ASP A 16 -13.69 -7.00 -14.25
CA ASP A 16 -13.53 -8.19 -15.10
C ASP A 16 -14.31 -9.38 -14.55
N THR A 17 -14.77 -10.25 -15.44
CA THR A 17 -15.54 -11.44 -15.07
C THR A 17 -14.75 -12.35 -14.12
N CYS A 18 -15.36 -12.71 -13.00
CA CYS A 18 -14.82 -13.69 -12.07
C CYS A 18 -15.37 -15.08 -12.39
N MET A 19 -14.49 -16.03 -12.70
CA MET A 19 -14.85 -17.45 -12.92
C MET A 19 -14.73 -18.30 -11.64
N HIS A 20 -14.43 -17.66 -10.51
CA HIS A 20 -14.29 -18.28 -9.20
C HIS A 20 -15.39 -17.78 -8.24
N MET A 21 -15.43 -18.29 -7.01
CA MET A 21 -16.43 -17.85 -6.02
C MET A 21 -16.33 -16.35 -5.69
N LYS A 22 -15.10 -15.84 -5.58
CA LYS A 22 -14.80 -14.42 -5.36
C LYS A 22 -13.41 -14.12 -5.93
N CYS A 23 -13.29 -12.99 -6.61
CA CYS A 23 -12.02 -12.54 -7.19
C CYS A 23 -11.57 -11.24 -6.54
N THR A 24 -10.29 -10.95 -6.70
CA THR A 24 -9.72 -9.62 -6.43
C THR A 24 -10.00 -8.72 -7.64
N PHE A 25 -9.12 -8.76 -8.64
CA PHE A 25 -9.23 -7.99 -9.87
C PHE A 25 -8.66 -8.78 -11.05
N GLY A 26 -9.06 -8.45 -12.28
CA GLY A 26 -8.63 -9.18 -13.48
C GLY A 26 -9.01 -10.66 -13.48
N GLY A 27 -10.12 -11.02 -12.82
CA GLY A 27 -10.60 -12.41 -12.72
C GLY A 27 -9.78 -13.33 -11.81
N ILE A 28 -8.84 -12.81 -11.03
CA ILE A 28 -7.96 -13.62 -10.16
C ILE A 28 -8.67 -14.01 -8.86
N TRP A 29 -8.67 -15.30 -8.53
CA TRP A 29 -9.25 -15.80 -7.28
C TRP A 29 -8.60 -15.16 -6.03
N ASN A 30 -9.43 -14.76 -5.06
CA ASN A 30 -8.95 -14.08 -3.85
C ASN A 30 -8.42 -15.01 -2.74
N GLY A 31 -8.37 -16.33 -2.98
CA GLY A 31 -7.93 -17.31 -1.99
C GLY A 31 -8.95 -17.63 -0.88
N GLY A 32 -10.18 -17.12 -0.96
CA GLY A 32 -11.25 -17.41 0.01
C GLY A 32 -11.27 -16.56 1.29
N GLY A 33 -10.23 -15.76 1.53
CA GLY A 33 -10.17 -14.90 2.72
C GLY A 33 -9.94 -15.68 4.02
N GLY A 34 -10.59 -15.24 5.10
CA GLY A 34 -10.57 -15.91 6.41
C GLY A 34 -9.53 -15.37 7.38
N ASP A 35 -9.34 -16.09 8.49
CA ASP A 35 -8.60 -15.60 9.66
C ASP A 35 -7.13 -15.27 9.38
N GLY A 36 -6.51 -15.95 8.41
CA GLY A 36 -5.15 -15.67 7.97
C GLY A 36 -4.96 -14.30 7.31
N GLN A 37 -6.04 -13.60 6.94
CA GLN A 37 -6.01 -12.25 6.36
C GLN A 37 -6.47 -11.16 7.33
N LYS A 38 -6.78 -11.48 8.60
CA LYS A 38 -7.20 -10.48 9.59
C LYS A 38 -6.08 -9.52 10.00
N ASN A 39 -4.84 -10.02 10.07
CA ASN A 39 -3.66 -9.24 10.46
C ASN A 39 -2.72 -9.13 9.27
N LEU A 40 -2.69 -7.96 8.63
CA LEU A 40 -1.92 -7.75 7.41
C LEU A 40 -0.68 -6.91 7.68
N PHE A 41 0.47 -7.46 7.29
CA PHE A 41 1.73 -6.74 7.18
C PHE A 41 1.94 -6.33 5.72
N ILE A 42 2.01 -5.03 5.47
CA ILE A 42 2.10 -4.44 4.13
C ILE A 42 3.43 -3.70 4.03
N ALA A 43 4.29 -4.15 3.13
CA ALA A 43 5.69 -3.73 3.07
C ALA A 43 6.01 -2.79 1.90
N SER A 44 7.28 -2.42 1.81
CA SER A 44 7.90 -1.76 0.64
C SER A 44 7.17 -0.47 0.24
N PHE A 45 6.71 -0.38 -1.01
CA PHE A 45 6.17 0.84 -1.60
C PHE A 45 5.01 1.47 -0.83
N PHE A 46 4.18 0.66 -0.14
CA PHE A 46 3.12 1.17 0.73
C PHE A 46 3.67 1.94 1.92
N PHE A 47 4.74 1.43 2.54
CA PHE A 47 5.41 2.13 3.64
C PHE A 47 6.06 3.43 3.14
N ASP A 48 6.80 3.37 2.03
CA ASP A 48 7.55 4.53 1.55
C ASP A 48 6.62 5.67 1.12
N ARG A 49 5.55 5.39 0.34
CA ARG A 49 4.54 6.41 -0.02
C ARG A 49 3.82 6.97 1.20
N ALA A 50 3.56 6.15 2.22
CA ALA A 50 2.94 6.63 3.45
C ALA A 50 3.83 7.62 4.21
N ALA A 51 5.13 7.31 4.29
CA ALA A 51 6.11 8.15 4.93
C ALA A 51 6.32 9.47 4.17
N GLU A 52 6.42 9.40 2.85
CA GLU A 52 6.58 10.56 1.98
C GLU A 52 5.35 11.47 1.94
N ALA A 53 4.15 10.88 1.98
CA ALA A 53 2.89 11.62 2.10
C ALA A 53 2.64 12.15 3.53
N GLY A 54 3.53 11.82 4.48
CA GLY A 54 3.59 12.43 5.81
C GLY A 54 2.57 11.92 6.81
N PHE A 55 1.91 10.77 6.56
CA PHE A 55 0.96 10.20 7.53
C PHE A 55 1.54 9.06 8.37
N ILE A 56 2.80 8.70 8.15
CA ILE A 56 3.63 7.92 9.09
C ILE A 56 5.02 8.55 9.21
N LYS A 57 5.79 8.15 10.23
CA LYS A 57 7.19 8.59 10.39
C LYS A 57 8.12 7.62 9.68
N ALA A 58 8.96 8.13 8.78
CA ALA A 58 9.96 7.32 8.07
C ALA A 58 10.99 6.64 9.00
N ALA A 59 11.20 7.20 10.20
CA ALA A 59 12.13 6.68 11.20
C ALA A 59 11.59 5.46 11.95
N ASP A 60 10.26 5.29 11.99
CA ASP A 60 9.64 4.17 12.69
C ASP A 60 9.72 2.91 11.79
N PRO A 61 10.12 1.74 12.32
CA PRO A 61 10.27 0.53 11.52
C PRO A 61 8.91 -0.08 11.10
N VAL A 62 7.85 0.27 11.82
CA VAL A 62 6.47 -0.17 11.63
C VAL A 62 5.51 0.98 11.94
N ALA A 63 4.35 0.99 11.29
CA ALA A 63 3.26 1.91 11.59
C ALA A 63 1.91 1.21 11.43
N THR A 64 1.02 1.36 12.40
CA THR A 64 -0.38 0.92 12.27
C THR A 64 -1.19 2.06 11.65
N VAL A 65 -1.86 1.77 10.55
CA VAL A 65 -2.71 2.72 9.81
C VAL A 65 -3.98 2.02 9.34
N GLN A 66 -4.90 2.79 8.77
CA GLN A 66 -6.07 2.26 8.07
C GLN A 66 -5.94 2.55 6.56
N PRO A 67 -6.46 1.70 5.65
CA PRO A 67 -6.45 1.99 4.23
C PRO A 67 -7.05 3.37 3.89
N HIS A 68 -8.05 3.83 4.65
CA HIS A 68 -8.63 5.19 4.52
C HIS A 68 -7.59 6.32 4.64
N SER A 69 -6.49 6.12 5.38
CA SER A 69 -5.39 7.10 5.48
C SER A 69 -4.74 7.37 4.12
N PHE A 70 -4.65 6.36 3.24
CA PHE A 70 -4.18 6.54 1.87
C PHE A 70 -5.15 7.37 1.04
N ALA A 71 -6.47 7.22 1.23
CA ALA A 71 -7.47 8.04 0.54
C ALA A 71 -7.38 9.51 0.94
N GLU A 72 -7.22 9.80 2.23
CA GLU A 72 -7.07 11.17 2.73
C GLU A 72 -5.75 11.80 2.25
N ALA A 73 -4.66 11.03 2.24
CA ALA A 73 -3.40 11.46 1.65
C ALA A 73 -3.55 11.73 0.13
N ALA A 74 -4.22 10.83 -0.60
CA ALA A 74 -4.50 10.99 -2.02
C ALA A 74 -5.32 12.26 -2.31
N LYS A 75 -6.37 12.55 -1.53
CA LYS A 75 -7.14 13.80 -1.68
C LYS A 75 -6.25 15.03 -1.61
N ARG A 76 -5.37 15.09 -0.61
CA ARG A 76 -4.42 16.21 -0.44
C ARG A 76 -3.43 16.29 -1.60
N ALA A 77 -2.79 15.18 -1.95
CA ALA A 77 -1.80 15.13 -3.03
C ALA A 77 -2.42 15.52 -4.38
N CYS A 78 -3.60 15.01 -4.71
CA CYS A 78 -4.30 15.32 -5.95
C CYS A 78 -4.84 16.76 -6.02
N GLY A 79 -5.01 17.44 -4.87
CA GLY A 79 -5.36 18.85 -4.81
C GLY A 79 -4.14 19.80 -4.83
N THR A 80 -2.92 19.26 -4.74
CA THR A 80 -1.68 20.04 -4.73
C THR A 80 -1.26 20.35 -6.15
N LYS A 81 -0.94 21.61 -6.45
CA LYS A 81 -0.39 21.97 -7.77
C LYS A 81 1.04 21.45 -7.89
N TYR A 82 1.44 21.09 -9.10
CA TYR A 82 2.80 20.58 -9.34
C TYR A 82 3.89 21.55 -8.86
N ALA A 83 3.70 22.87 -9.03
CA ALA A 83 4.66 23.88 -8.55
C ALA A 83 4.88 23.84 -7.02
N ASP A 84 3.89 23.40 -6.25
CA ASP A 84 3.90 23.40 -4.79
C ASP A 84 4.31 22.03 -4.21
N ILE A 85 4.45 21.00 -5.05
CA ILE A 85 4.61 19.61 -4.61
C ILE A 85 5.90 19.39 -3.82
N LYS A 86 7.01 19.99 -4.28
CA LYS A 86 8.31 19.88 -3.61
C LYS A 86 8.32 20.55 -2.24
N ALA A 87 7.61 21.68 -2.12
CA ALA A 87 7.50 22.39 -0.84
C ALA A 87 6.57 21.65 0.14
N THR A 88 5.49 21.05 -0.38
CA THR A 88 4.49 20.33 0.42
C THR A 88 4.96 18.93 0.84
N TYR A 89 5.66 18.23 -0.05
CA TYR A 89 6.15 16.87 0.15
C TYR A 89 7.66 16.78 -0.10
N PRO A 90 8.49 17.39 0.77
CA PRO A 90 9.93 17.47 0.57
C PRO A 90 10.64 16.11 0.63
N ALA A 91 9.99 15.09 1.20
CA ALA A 91 10.50 13.73 1.27
C ALA A 91 10.33 12.94 -0.05
N VAL A 92 9.49 13.42 -0.98
CA VAL A 92 9.25 12.75 -2.25
C VAL A 92 10.40 13.04 -3.22
N ASP A 93 11.02 11.97 -3.73
CA ASP A 93 12.05 12.06 -4.76
C ASP A 93 11.56 12.84 -6.00
N VAL A 94 12.45 13.62 -6.61
CA VAL A 94 12.12 14.49 -7.76
C VAL A 94 11.49 13.70 -8.92
N GLY A 95 11.95 12.47 -9.19
CA GLY A 95 11.39 11.62 -10.23
C GLY A 95 9.96 11.13 -9.94
N ASN A 96 9.56 11.13 -8.66
CA ASN A 96 8.26 10.64 -8.20
C ASN A 96 7.23 11.75 -7.96
N GLN A 97 7.65 13.03 -7.93
CA GLN A 97 6.78 14.16 -7.60
C GLN A 97 5.53 14.22 -8.49
N ALA A 98 5.69 14.02 -9.81
CA ALA A 98 4.56 14.05 -10.75
C ALA A 98 3.53 12.93 -10.50
N TYR A 99 3.91 11.86 -9.80
CA TYR A 99 3.12 10.63 -9.68
C TYR A 99 2.52 10.44 -8.29
N LEU A 100 2.86 11.28 -7.29
CA LEU A 100 2.40 11.09 -5.91
C LEU A 100 0.88 10.92 -5.77
N CYS A 101 0.09 11.75 -6.46
CA CYS A 101 -1.37 11.62 -6.48
C CYS A 101 -1.80 10.25 -7.05
N LEU A 102 -1.23 9.84 -8.19
CA LEU A 102 -1.53 8.56 -8.82
C LEU A 102 -1.16 7.39 -7.91
N ASP A 103 0.01 7.42 -7.28
CA ASP A 103 0.51 6.36 -6.41
C ASP A 103 -0.40 6.16 -5.20
N LEU A 104 -0.79 7.24 -4.52
CA LEU A 104 -1.66 7.15 -3.34
C LEU A 104 -3.08 6.70 -3.72
N VAL A 105 -3.60 7.18 -4.85
CA VAL A 105 -4.89 6.69 -5.39
C VAL A 105 -4.79 5.21 -5.74
N TYR A 106 -3.70 4.78 -6.38
CA TYR A 106 -3.46 3.39 -6.74
C TYR A 106 -3.41 2.50 -5.50
N GLN A 107 -2.63 2.87 -4.49
CA GLN A 107 -2.50 2.11 -3.25
C GLN A 107 -3.83 1.98 -2.51
N TYR A 108 -4.60 3.07 -2.38
CA TYR A 108 -5.93 3.01 -1.77
C TYR A 108 -6.88 2.09 -2.55
N THR A 109 -6.95 2.27 -3.87
CA THR A 109 -7.85 1.50 -4.75
C THR A 109 -7.48 0.02 -4.77
N LEU A 110 -6.18 -0.29 -4.79
CA LEU A 110 -5.69 -1.66 -4.74
C LEU A 110 -6.06 -2.35 -3.43
N LEU A 111 -5.87 -1.69 -2.28
CA LEU A 111 -6.21 -2.27 -0.98
C LEU A 111 -7.73 -2.48 -0.84
N VAL A 112 -8.53 -1.47 -1.12
CA VAL A 112 -9.97 -1.52 -0.85
C VAL A 112 -10.73 -2.21 -1.97
N ASP A 113 -10.60 -1.74 -3.21
CA ASP A 113 -11.38 -2.26 -4.33
C ASP A 113 -10.76 -3.53 -4.92
N GLY A 114 -9.42 -3.60 -4.97
CA GLY A 114 -8.70 -4.75 -5.50
C GLY A 114 -8.69 -5.94 -4.55
N PHE A 115 -8.20 -5.75 -3.33
CA PHE A 115 -8.06 -6.82 -2.35
C PHE A 115 -9.28 -6.95 -1.41
N GLY A 116 -10.20 -6.00 -1.42
CA GLY A 116 -11.44 -6.09 -0.65
C GLY A 116 -11.26 -5.83 0.85
N LEU A 117 -10.22 -5.08 1.25
CA LEU A 117 -10.01 -4.70 2.64
C LEU A 117 -11.06 -3.68 3.09
N ASP A 118 -11.51 -3.79 4.34
CA ASP A 118 -12.31 -2.72 4.96
C ASP A 118 -11.45 -1.44 5.04
N PRO A 119 -11.93 -0.28 4.56
CA PRO A 119 -11.19 0.98 4.64
C PRO A 119 -10.76 1.39 6.05
N TYR A 120 -11.44 0.91 7.08
CA TYR A 120 -11.26 1.28 8.48
C TYR A 120 -10.67 0.17 9.35
N GLN A 121 -10.33 -0.99 8.79
CA GLN A 121 -9.57 -1.99 9.55
C GLN A 121 -8.11 -1.56 9.69
N ASP A 122 -7.49 -1.97 10.79
CA ASP A 122 -6.07 -1.74 11.01
C ASP A 122 -5.22 -2.64 10.12
N ILE A 123 -4.19 -2.04 9.52
CA ILE A 123 -3.12 -2.70 8.78
C ILE A 123 -1.78 -2.24 9.33
N THR A 124 -0.77 -3.10 9.24
CA THR A 124 0.59 -2.76 9.68
C THR A 124 1.46 -2.48 8.46
N LEU A 125 1.87 -1.23 8.28
CA LEU A 125 2.93 -0.89 7.35
C LEU A 125 4.27 -1.28 7.98
N VAL A 126 5.10 -2.02 7.25
CA VAL A 126 6.36 -2.56 7.78
C VAL A 126 7.52 -2.26 6.83
N LYS A 127 8.57 -1.66 7.38
CA LYS A 127 9.87 -1.52 6.71
C LYS A 127 10.90 -2.48 7.29
N LYS A 128 10.89 -2.62 8.61
CA LYS A 128 11.76 -3.55 9.34
C LYS A 128 11.00 -4.24 10.46
N VAL A 129 11.36 -5.48 10.73
CA VAL A 129 10.84 -6.26 11.85
C VAL A 129 11.92 -6.30 12.94
N LYS A 130 11.52 -6.01 14.18
CA LYS A 130 12.42 -6.16 15.33
C LYS A 130 12.62 -7.64 15.61
N PHE A 131 13.88 -8.07 15.61
CA PHE A 131 14.28 -9.41 16.01
C PHE A 131 15.37 -9.31 17.07
N ARG A 132 15.01 -9.63 18.33
CA ARG A 132 15.88 -9.44 19.50
C ARG A 132 16.36 -7.98 19.60
N ASN A 133 17.68 -7.77 19.49
CA ASN A 133 18.33 -6.46 19.57
C ASN A 133 18.61 -5.83 18.20
N SER A 134 18.10 -6.43 17.12
CA SER A 134 18.35 -6.01 15.74
C SER A 134 17.05 -5.74 14.99
N PHE A 135 17.17 -5.05 13.85
CA PHE A 135 16.08 -4.86 12.90
C PHE A 135 16.42 -5.58 11.60
N VAL A 136 15.53 -6.45 11.16
CA VAL A 136 15.63 -7.16 9.89
C VAL A 136 14.71 -6.50 8.88
N GLU A 137 15.14 -6.37 7.63
CA GLU A 137 14.31 -5.84 6.57
C GLU A 137 13.07 -6.73 6.35
N ALA A 138 11.91 -6.09 6.17
CA ALA A 138 10.69 -6.80 5.81
C ALA A 138 10.70 -7.18 4.33
N ALA A 139 11.57 -8.12 3.99
CA ALA A 139 11.82 -8.59 2.64
C ALA A 139 12.03 -10.10 2.60
N TRP A 140 12.04 -10.66 1.39
CA TRP A 140 12.17 -12.08 1.12
C TRP A 140 13.47 -12.78 1.58
N PRO A 141 14.65 -12.12 1.71
CA PRO A 141 15.91 -12.85 1.93
C PRO A 141 15.96 -13.69 3.21
N LEU A 142 15.39 -13.20 4.33
CA LEU A 142 15.35 -13.98 5.57
C LEU A 142 14.49 -15.24 5.43
N GLY A 143 13.34 -15.14 4.77
CA GLY A 143 12.46 -16.29 4.51
C GLY A 143 13.16 -17.35 3.66
N SER A 144 13.86 -16.92 2.60
CA SER A 144 14.63 -17.83 1.74
C SER A 144 15.76 -18.53 2.50
N ALA A 145 16.47 -17.81 3.38
CA ALA A 145 17.50 -18.43 4.22
C ALA A 145 16.91 -19.46 5.19
N ILE A 146 15.76 -19.17 5.81
CA ILE A 146 15.05 -20.11 6.70
C ILE A 146 14.64 -21.37 5.95
N GLU A 147 14.07 -21.24 4.75
CA GLU A 147 13.71 -22.38 3.90
C GLU A 147 14.92 -23.25 3.58
N ALA A 148 16.03 -22.63 3.15
CA ALA A 148 17.25 -23.33 2.77
C ALA A 148 17.89 -24.12 3.93
N VAL A 149 17.79 -23.63 5.17
CA VAL A 149 18.36 -24.32 6.35
C VAL A 149 17.39 -25.27 7.05
N SER A 150 16.10 -25.18 6.73
CA SER A 150 15.05 -26.05 7.30
C SER A 150 14.75 -27.27 6.41
N SER A 151 15.41 -27.36 5.25
CA SER A 151 15.27 -28.44 4.26
C SER A 151 16.23 -29.61 4.51
#